data_AF-A0A929UTB9-F1
#
_entry.id   AF-A0A929UTB9-F1
#
_cell.length_a   1.000
_cell.length_b   1.000
_cell.length_c   1.000
_cell.angle_alpha   90.00
_cell.angle_beta   90.00
_cell.angle_gamma   90.00
#
_symmetry.space_group_name_H-M   'P 1'
#
loop_
_entity.id
_entity.type
_entity.pdbx_description
1 polymer ?
#
loop_
_entity_poly.entity_id
_entity_poly.type
_entity_poly.pdbx_seq_one_letter_code
_entity_poly.pdbx_strand_id
1 'polypeptide(L)' 'STGEAIRIQYGGSVNAKTAADLFAKPNIDGGLVGGASLKEEFGQIVNY' A
#
# COMPACT_ATOMS: atom_id res chain seq x y z
N SER A 1 -9.24 -8.81 20.07
CA SER A 1 -10.32 -7.79 20.23
C SER A 1 -10.82 -7.39 18.84
N THR A 2 -11.99 -6.77 18.69
CA THR A 2 -12.57 -6.45 17.36
C THR A 2 -11.63 -5.64 16.44
N GLY A 3 -10.66 -4.90 17.00
CA GLY A 3 -9.73 -4.07 16.24
C GLY A 3 -8.63 -4.81 15.48
N GLU A 4 -8.23 -6.01 15.92
CA GLU A 4 -7.09 -6.75 15.32
C GLU A 4 -7.39 -7.30 13.91
N ALA A 5 -8.66 -7.36 13.52
CA ALA A 5 -9.10 -7.86 12.21
C ALA A 5 -9.40 -6.74 11.19
N ILE A 6 -9.35 -5.46 11.61
CA ILE A 6 -9.64 -4.33 10.73
C ILE A 6 -8.37 -3.98 9.96
N ARG A 7 -8.45 -4.00 8.63
CA ARG A 7 -7.35 -3.56 7.74
C ARG A 7 -7.32 -2.03 7.63
N ILE A 8 -6.15 -1.44 7.84
CA ILE A 8 -5.85 -0.03 7.72
C ILE A 8 -5.00 0.20 6.46
N GLN A 9 -5.56 0.90 5.48
CA GLN A 9 -4.85 1.20 4.23
C GLN A 9 -4.32 2.63 4.22
N TYR A 10 -3.11 2.82 3.71
CA TYR A 10 -2.56 4.14 3.45
C TYR A 10 -3.20 4.77 2.21
N GLY A 11 -3.82 5.95 2.37
CA GLY A 11 -4.55 6.65 1.30
C GLY A 11 -3.74 7.73 0.57
N GLY A 12 -2.48 7.95 0.94
CA GLY A 12 -1.61 8.92 0.27
C GLY A 12 -1.02 8.39 -1.04
N SER A 13 -0.14 9.17 -1.66
CA SER A 13 0.51 8.77 -2.91
C SER A 13 1.41 7.54 -2.71
N VAL A 14 1.09 6.44 -3.39
CA VAL A 14 1.88 5.21 -3.45
C VAL A 14 2.41 5.03 -4.86
N ASN A 15 3.69 4.68 -4.98
CA ASN A 15 4.33 4.26 -6.23
C ASN A 15 5.35 3.15 -5.94
N ALA A 16 5.93 2.55 -6.99
CA ALA A 16 6.87 1.43 -6.85
C ALA A 16 8.10 1.74 -5.98
N LYS A 17 8.50 3.01 -5.85
CA LYS A 17 9.63 3.41 -5.01
C LYS A 17 9.27 3.57 -3.54
N THR A 18 8.00 3.80 -3.21
CA THR A 18 7.55 4.08 -1.84
C THR A 18 6.78 2.93 -1.19
N ALA A 19 6.27 1.97 -1.99
CA ALA A 19 5.43 0.89 -1.51
C ALA A 19 6.08 0.06 -0.39
N ALA A 20 7.32 -0.41 -0.59
CA ALA A 20 8.03 -1.23 0.39
C ALA A 20 8.19 -0.53 1.75
N ASP A 21 8.65 0.73 1.76
CA ASP A 21 8.85 1.49 3.00
C ASP A 21 7.55 1.84 3.72
N LEU A 22 6.46 2.05 2.97
CA LEU A 22 5.15 2.35 3.51
C LEU A 22 4.52 1.10 4.12
N PHE A 23 4.56 -0.03 3.41
CA PHE A 23 3.92 -1.27 3.83
C PHE A 23 4.73 -2.05 4.89
N ALA A 24 5.99 -1.69 5.12
CA ALA A 24 6.75 -2.15 6.28
C ALA A 24 6.33 -1.50 7.61
N LYS A 25 5.44 -0.50 7.61
CA LYS A 25 5.01 0.17 8.85
C LYS A 25 4.02 -0.70 9.63
N PRO A 26 4.15 -0.80 10.96
CA PRO A 26 3.40 -1.77 11.78
C PRO A 26 1.87 -1.56 11.83
N ASN A 27 1.35 -0.42 11.34
CA ASN A 27 -0.07 -0.08 11.32
C ASN A 27 -0.56 0.25 9.90
N ILE A 28 0.12 -0.25 8.87
CA ILE A 28 -0.27 -0.10 7.48
C ILE A 28 -0.36 -1.50 6.87
N ASP A 29 -1.57 -1.91 6.52
CA ASP A 29 -1.86 -3.23 5.99
C ASP A 29 -1.91 -3.25 4.45
N GLY A 30 -1.65 -2.11 3.81
CA GLY A 30 -1.68 -1.92 2.37
C GLY A 30 -1.92 -0.47 1.97
N GLY A 31 -2.27 -0.23 0.70
CA GLY A 31 -2.45 1.13 0.17
C GLY A 31 -3.54 1.26 -0.86
N LEU A 32 -4.23 2.41 -0.85
CA LEU A 32 -5.18 2.82 -1.87
C LEU A 32 -4.42 3.54 -3.00
N VAL A 33 -4.08 2.80 -4.06
CA VAL A 33 -3.21 3.29 -5.13
C VAL A 33 -4.02 4.03 -6.20
N GLY A 34 -3.73 5.32 -6.37
CA GLY A 34 -4.36 6.18 -7.39
C GLY A 34 -3.74 6.00 -8.79
N GLY A 35 -3.26 7.07 -9.41
CA GLY A 35 -2.78 7.06 -10.80
C GLY A 35 -1.64 6.09 -11.12
N ALA A 36 -0.90 5.60 -10.12
CA ALA A 36 0.10 4.54 -10.32
C ALA A 36 -0.53 3.18 -10.64
N SER A 37 -1.81 2.96 -10.34
CA SER A 37 -2.55 1.74 -10.70
C SER A 37 -2.80 1.57 -12.20
N LEU A 38 -2.67 2.65 -12.98
CA LEU A 38 -2.90 2.68 -14.42
C LEU A 38 -1.63 2.46 -15.24
N LYS A 39 -0.53 2.04 -14.59
CA LYS A 39 0.79 1.91 -15.20
C LYS A 39 1.33 0.49 -15.02
N GLU A 40 2.26 0.10 -15.89
CA GLU A 40 2.90 -1.23 -15.84
C GLU A 40 3.62 -1.48 -14.51
N GLU A 41 4.17 -0.41 -13.91
CA GLU A 41 4.82 -0.46 -12.60
C GLU A 41 3.89 -0.84 -11.45
N PHE A 42 2.57 -0.89 -11.64
CA PHE A 42 1.62 -1.30 -10.61
C PHE A 42 1.92 -2.73 -10.10
N GLY A 43 2.41 -3.62 -10.97
CA GLY A 43 2.85 -4.95 -10.55
C GLY A 43 3.96 -4.91 -9.49
N GLN A 44 4.81 -3.88 -9.50
CA GLN A 44 5.85 -3.69 -8.48
C GLN A 44 5.27 -3.20 -7.15
N ILE A 45 4.13 -2.50 -7.18
CA ILE A 45 3.41 -2.06 -5.97
C ILE A 45 2.63 -3.21 -5.35
N VAL A 46 2.21 -4.22 -6.13
CA VAL A 46 1.54 -5.42 -5.62
C VAL A 46 2.54 -6.45 -5.07
N ASN A 47 3.69 -6.59 -5.73
CA ASN A 47 4.76 -7.54 -5.37
C ASN A 47 5.93 -6.85 -4.64
N TYR A 48 5.62 -5.88 -3.79
CA TYR A 48 6.58 -5.05 -3.06
C TYR A 48 7.35 -5.81 -1.97
#